data_AF-A0A660TE01-F1
#
_entry.id   AF-A0A660TE01-F1
#
_cell.length_a   1.000
_cell.length_b   1.000
_cell.length_c   1.000
_cell.angle_alpha   90.00
_cell.angle_beta   90.00
_cell.angle_gamma   90.00
#
_symmetry.space_group_name_H-M   'P 1'
#
loop_
_entity.id
_entity.type
_entity.pdbx_description
1 polymer ?
#
loop_
_entity_poly.entity_id
_entity_poly.type
_entity_poly.pdbx_seq_one_letter_code
_entity_poly.pdbx_strand_id
1 'polypeptide(L)' 'MKKLIFLFTTAVMITGMVGIGSLFAKGQQEKEVPSKLVYITPSWGAPSEALLAKFKDQTGINVEVSTLSADDLKNKV' A
#
# COMPACT_ATOMS: atom_id res chain seq x y z
N MET A 1 51.34 -10.87 19.25
CA MET A 1 50.03 -11.58 19.26
C MET A 1 48.82 -10.68 19.54
N LYS A 2 48.93 -9.51 20.21
CA LYS A 2 47.79 -8.60 20.47
C LYS A 2 47.18 -7.93 19.24
N LYS A 3 47.98 -7.61 18.21
CA LYS A 3 47.52 -6.93 16.99
C LYS A 3 46.72 -7.85 16.04
N LEU A 4 46.98 -9.16 16.09
CA LEU A 4 46.30 -10.16 15.25
C LEU A 4 44.94 -10.56 15.82
N ILE A 5 44.82 -10.61 17.16
CA ILE A 5 43.55 -10.85 17.86
C ILE A 5 42.58 -9.67 17.67
N PHE A 6 43.09 -8.43 17.67
CA PHE A 6 42.27 -7.23 17.46
C PHE A 6 41.69 -7.11 16.04
N LEU A 7 42.37 -7.67 15.03
CA LEU A 7 41.92 -7.63 13.63
C LEU A 7 40.82 -8.66 13.34
N PHE A 8 40.81 -9.79 14.06
CA PHE A 8 39.77 -10.80 13.90
C PHE A 8 38.45 -10.43 14.60
N THR A 9 38.49 -9.72 15.73
CA THR A 9 37.27 -9.30 16.45
C THR A 9 36.54 -8.13 15.78
N THR A 10 37.24 -7.26 15.03
CA THR A 10 36.60 -6.17 14.27
C THR A 10 35.92 -6.67 12.99
N ALA A 11 36.46 -7.72 12.34
CA ALA A 11 35.88 -8.28 11.12
C ALA A 11 34.52 -8.99 11.34
N VAL A 12 34.29 -9.55 12.54
CA VAL A 12 33.05 -10.27 12.89
C VAL A 12 31.91 -9.32 13.29
N MET A 13 32.21 -8.13 13.83
CA MET A 13 31.18 -7.13 14.15
C MET A 13 30.55 -6.47 12.91
N ILE A 14 31.31 -6.33 11.82
CA ILE A 14 30.82 -5.68 10.59
C ILE A 14 29.90 -6.62 9.78
N THR A 15 30.10 -7.93 9.89
CA THR A 15 29.28 -8.94 9.19
C THR A 15 27.95 -9.25 9.90
N GLY A 16 27.79 -8.87 11.18
CA GLY A 16 26.57 -9.12 11.96
C GLY A 16 25.38 -8.18 11.67
N MET A 17 25.61 -6.97 11.14
CA MET A 17 24.53 -6.00 10.89
C MET A 17 23.90 -6.07 9.49
N VAL A 18 24.50 -6.77 8.54
CA VAL A 18 23.96 -6.86 7.16
C VAL A 18 22.87 -7.95 7.03
N GLY A 19 22.84 -8.92 7.95
CA GLY A 19 21.96 -10.10 7.84
C GLY A 19 20.52 -9.93 8.30
N ILE A 20 20.24 -9.05 9.27
CA ILE A 20 18.92 -9.00 9.91
C ILE A 20 17.89 -8.22 9.07
N GLY A 21 18.30 -7.20 8.33
CA GLY A 21 17.39 -6.43 7.47
C GLY A 21 16.79 -7.25 6.32
N SER A 22 17.53 -8.25 5.82
CA SER A 22 17.10 -9.09 4.69
C SER A 22 16.04 -10.14 5.07
N LEU A 23 15.96 -10.53 6.34
CA LEU A 23 14.94 -11.47 6.85
C LEU A 23 13.57 -10.80 7.04
N PHE A 24 13.54 -9.47 7.22
CA PHE A 24 12.30 -8.69 7.26
C PHE A 24 11.88 -8.12 5.89
N ALA A 25 12.74 -8.20 4.87
CA ALA A 25 12.45 -7.69 3.53
C ALA A 25 11.59 -8.63 2.66
N LYS A 26 11.34 -9.87 3.08
CA LYS A 26 10.67 -10.91 2.27
C LYS A 26 9.17 -11.03 2.55
N GLY A 27 8.43 -9.92 2.59
CA GLY A 27 7.00 -10.01 2.91
C GLY A 27 6.12 -8.84 2.48
N GLN A 28 6.68 -7.64 2.28
CA GLN A 28 5.90 -6.55 1.70
C GLN A 28 6.03 -6.63 0.19
N GLN A 29 5.27 -7.54 -0.42
CA GLN A 29 4.80 -7.28 -1.78
C GLN A 29 4.12 -5.91 -1.72
N GLU A 30 4.75 -4.93 -2.34
CA GLU A 30 4.14 -3.63 -2.61
C GLU A 30 2.87 -3.93 -3.39
N LYS A 31 1.73 -3.96 -2.68
CA LYS A 31 0.43 -4.19 -3.30
C LYS A 31 0.24 -3.04 -4.26
N GLU A 32 0.28 -3.35 -5.56
CA GLU A 32 -0.04 -2.39 -6.61
C GLU A 32 -1.33 -1.68 -6.23
N VAL A 33 -1.24 -0.38 -5.98
CA VAL A 33 -2.42 0.43 -5.70
C VAL A 33 -3.23 0.46 -6.99
N PRO A 34 -4.44 -0.10 -7.03
CA PRO A 34 -5.24 -0.08 -8.24
C PRO A 34 -5.52 1.37 -8.62
N SER A 35 -5.10 1.75 -9.83
CA SER A 35 -5.21 3.12 -10.33
C SER A 35 -6.64 3.60 -10.53
N LYS A 36 -7.61 2.67 -10.46
CA LYS A 36 -9.03 2.92 -10.71
C LYS A 36 -9.91 2.16 -9.71
N LEU A 37 -10.86 2.87 -9.11
CA LEU A 37 -11.92 2.33 -8.26
C LEU A 37 -13.28 2.61 -8.91
N VAL A 38 -14.15 1.61 -9.01
CA VAL A 38 -15.54 1.81 -9.45
C VAL A 38 -16.44 1.79 -8.23
N TYR A 39 -17.13 2.88 -7.96
CA TYR A 39 -18.08 3.02 -6.86
C TYR A 39 -19.51 2.96 -7.38
N ILE A 40 -20.21 1.86 -7.08
CA ILE A 40 -21.60 1.63 -7.51
C ILE A 40 -22.52 1.98 -6.34
N THR A 41 -23.48 2.88 -6.57
CA THR A 41 -24.31 3.43 -5.49
C THR A 41 -25.70 3.81 -6.01
N PRO A 42 -26.73 3.91 -5.15
CA PRO A 42 -27.99 4.52 -5.55
C PRO A 42 -27.78 5.99 -5.91
N SER A 43 -28.71 6.58 -6.68
CA SER A 43 -28.64 8.00 -7.06
C SER A 43 -28.56 8.97 -5.87
N TRP A 44 -29.10 8.61 -4.70
CA TRP A 44 -29.00 9.41 -3.47
C TRP A 44 -27.70 9.20 -2.67
N GLY A 45 -26.88 8.21 -3.03
CA GLY A 45 -25.63 7.86 -2.33
C GLY A 45 -24.37 8.26 -3.09
N ALA A 46 -24.49 9.04 -4.17
CA ALA A 46 -23.35 9.51 -4.95
C ALA A 46 -22.52 10.55 -4.16
N PRO A 47 -21.19 10.39 -4.02
CA PRO A 47 -20.35 11.40 -3.39
C PRO A 47 -20.29 12.67 -4.23
N SER A 48 -20.07 13.81 -3.60
CA SER A 48 -19.85 15.06 -4.33
C SER A 48 -18.49 15.06 -5.04
N GLU A 49 -18.40 15.80 -6.15
CA GLU A 49 -17.15 15.95 -6.91
C GLU A 49 -15.99 16.47 -6.05
N ALA A 50 -16.27 17.41 -5.13
CA ALA A 50 -15.28 17.94 -4.21
C ALA A 50 -14.70 16.86 -3.26
N LEU A 51 -15.51 15.88 -2.86
CA LEU A 51 -15.05 14.78 -2.02
C LEU A 51 -14.22 13.77 -2.84
N LEU A 52 -14.63 13.49 -4.07
CA LEU A 52 -13.88 12.64 -5.00
C LEU A 52 -12.51 13.25 -5.35
N ALA A 53 -12.45 14.57 -5.55
CA ALA A 53 -11.20 15.29 -5.80
C ALA A 53 -10.25 15.18 -4.60
N LYS A 54 -10.74 15.45 -3.38
CA LYS A 54 -9.95 15.28 -2.15
C LYS A 54 -9.44 13.85 -1.97
N PHE A 55 -10.27 12.85 -2.27
CA PHE A 55 -9.88 11.45 -2.20
C PHE A 55 -8.76 11.14 -3.20
N LYS A 56 -8.87 11.62 -4.44
CA LYS A 56 -7.84 11.46 -5.47
C LYS A 56 -6.52 12.14 -5.07
N ASP A 57 -6.58 13.37 -4.53
CA ASP A 57 -5.39 14.10 -4.09
C ASP A 57 -4.65 13.36 -2.95
N GLN A 58 -5.39 12.67 -2.08
CA GLN A 58 -4.82 11.92 -0.96
C GLN A 58 -4.30 10.54 -1.34
N THR A 59 -4.93 9.87 -2.31
CA THR A 59 -4.68 8.44 -2.59
C THR A 59 -4.05 8.19 -3.95
N GLY A 60 -4.12 9.15 -4.87
CA GLY A 60 -3.78 8.98 -6.28
C GLY A 60 -4.80 8.17 -7.08
N ILE A 61 -5.88 7.68 -6.46
CA ILE A 61 -6.85 6.79 -7.09
C ILE A 61 -7.97 7.60 -7.73
N ASN A 62 -8.29 7.29 -8.99
CA ASN A 62 -9.45 7.83 -9.67
C ASN A 62 -10.70 6.98 -9.38
N VAL A 63 -11.77 7.62 -8.90
CA VAL A 63 -13.04 6.96 -8.60
C VAL A 63 -14.05 7.23 -9.72
N GLU A 64 -14.54 6.17 -10.35
CA GLU A 64 -15.66 6.23 -11.29
C GLU A 64 -16.96 5.92 -10.55
N VAL A 65 -17.90 6.86 -10.54
CA VAL A 65 -19.19 6.67 -9.86
C VAL A 65 -20.23 6.17 -10.87
N SER A 66 -20.80 5.01 -10.62
CA SER A 66 -21.91 4.45 -11.39
C SER A 66 -23.16 4.44 -10.52
N THR A 67 -24.21 5.11 -10.97
CA THR A 67 -25.50 5.11 -10.27
C THR A 67 -26.43 4.03 -10.81
N LEU A 68 -27.14 3.35 -9.92
CA LEU A 68 -28.20 2.39 -10.25
C LEU A 68 -29.48 2.76 -9.48
N SER A 69 -30.62 2.24 -9.91
CA SER A 69 -31.83 2.26 -9.08
C SER A 69 -31.60 1.41 -7.82
N ALA A 70 -32.37 1.66 -6.76
CA ALA A 70 -32.23 0.91 -5.52
C ALA A 70 -32.53 -0.59 -5.73
N ASP A 71 -33.53 -0.89 -6.55
CA ASP A 71 -33.91 -2.27 -6.88
C ASP A 71 -32.85 -2.96 -7.76
N ASP A 72 -32.31 -2.25 -8.76
CA ASP A 72 -31.24 -2.80 -9.61
C ASP A 72 -29.94 -3.00 -8.84
N LEU A 73 -29.62 -2.09 -7.91
CA LEU A 73 -28.47 -2.25 -7.03
C LEU A 73 -28.64 -3.50 -6.16
N LYS A 74 -29.80 -3.64 -5.49
CA LYS A 74 -30.11 -4.80 -4.65
C LYS A 74 -29.99 -6.13 -5.41
N ASN A 75 -30.36 -6.15 -6.69
CA ASN A 75 -30.28 -7.36 -7.51
C ASN A 75 -28.85 -7.65 -8.01
N LYS A 76 -27.95 -6.67 -7.94
CA LYS A 76 -26.59 -6.74 -8.51
C LYS A 76 -25.50 -7.09 -7.49
N VAL A 77 -25.68 -6.73 -6.22
CA VAL A 77 -24.76 -7.04 -5.12
C VAL A 77 -25.28 -8.16 -4.24
#